data_AF-A0A260YWH0-F1
#
_entry.id   AF-A0A260YWH0-F1
#
_cell.length_a   1.000
_cell.length_b   1.000
_cell.length_c   1.000
_cell.angle_alpha   90.00
_cell.angle_beta   90.00
_cell.angle_gamma   90.00
#
_symmetry.space_group_name_H-M   'P 1'
#
loop_
_entity.id
_entity.type
_entity.pdbx_description
1 polymer ?
#
loop_
_entity_poly.entity_id
_entity_poly.type
_entity_poly.pdbx_seq_one_letter_code
_entity_poly.pdbx_strand_id
1 'polypeptide(L)'
;MSEIPNVDHTLVIILGSILRQTYTIAQAQIFLQLVDTCYICHEHFQPACQEICKFLGIEDLRFVSTSEKLAELMSIINRLFPNYSDAKFKKIVVSFYGKKPQNEHHWQCTLCSEHKSELKKVFGGDRLVIIVGNVLLGIYSIHQMNSLVKEKMGIIVCYFHFSDALKGILETLGVDSVENIWKSPMSRIRYMMETVTALSHLSQASHSDFITFIEKFNSKYSNILSK
;
A
#
# COMPACT_ATOMS: atom_id res chain seq x y z
N MET A 1 1.99 6.89 -9.02
CA MET A 1 3.35 6.44 -8.66
C MET A 1 4.19 7.71 -8.62
N SER A 2 4.83 8.02 -7.49
CA SER A 2 5.79 9.13 -7.49
C SER A 2 7.13 8.57 -7.94
N GLU A 3 7.51 8.90 -9.17
CA GLU A 3 8.86 8.65 -9.66
C GLU A 3 9.88 9.51 -8.90
N ILE A 4 11.12 9.00 -8.93
CA ILE A 4 12.36 9.45 -8.31
C ILE A 4 12.64 8.77 -6.97
N PRO A 5 13.47 7.70 -6.92
CA PRO A 5 14.19 7.42 -5.70
C PRO A 5 15.26 8.51 -5.57
N ASN A 6 15.02 9.48 -4.68
CA ASN A 6 16.11 10.29 -4.19
C ASN A 6 17.09 9.30 -3.52
N VAL A 7 18.37 9.29 -3.92
CA VAL A 7 19.45 8.48 -3.32
C VAL A 7 19.44 8.58 -1.78
N ASP A 8 19.03 9.73 -1.26
CA ASP A 8 18.86 9.99 0.17
C ASP A 8 17.77 9.09 0.83
N HIS A 9 16.70 8.74 0.11
CA HIS A 9 15.66 7.83 0.62
C HIS A 9 16.16 6.39 0.63
N THR A 10 16.92 5.99 -0.40
CA THR A 10 17.56 4.66 -0.46
C THR A 10 18.51 4.46 0.72
N LEU A 11 19.28 5.49 1.10
CA LEU A 11 20.13 5.47 2.29
C LEU A 11 19.33 5.09 3.55
N VAL A 12 18.25 5.81 3.84
CA VAL A 12 17.47 5.60 5.08
C VAL A 12 16.93 4.18 5.16
N ILE A 13 16.49 3.63 4.03
CA ILE A 13 15.85 2.31 3.96
C ILE A 13 16.87 1.19 4.10
N ILE A 14 18.01 1.28 3.40
CA ILE A 14 19.11 0.32 3.53
C ILE A 14 19.67 0.37 4.95
N LEU A 15 19.84 1.57 5.51
CA LEU A 15 20.33 1.73 6.88
C LEU A 15 19.40 1.06 7.89
N GLY A 16 18.09 1.33 7.81
CA GLY A 16 17.10 0.65 8.65
C GLY A 16 17.13 -0.88 8.50
N SER A 17 17.33 -1.38 7.28
CA SER A 17 17.43 -2.83 7.00
C SER A 17 18.69 -3.46 7.61
N ILE A 18 19.82 -2.75 7.58
CA ILE A 18 21.06 -3.20 8.23
C ILE A 18 20.90 -3.25 9.75
N LEU A 19 20.32 -2.20 10.34
CA LEU A 19 20.07 -2.15 11.78
C LEU A 19 19.09 -3.23 12.25
N ARG A 20 18.12 -3.59 11.40
CA ARG A 20 17.20 -4.72 11.60
C ARG A 20 17.84 -6.09 11.34
N GLN A 21 19.09 -6.13 10.90
CA GLN A 21 19.83 -7.34 10.53
C GLN A 21 19.19 -8.14 9.38
N THR A 22 18.33 -7.52 8.56
CA THR A 22 17.78 -8.14 7.34
C THR A 22 18.71 -7.97 6.15
N TYR A 23 19.71 -7.09 6.28
CA TYR A 23 20.78 -6.88 5.30
C TYR A 23 22.12 -6.77 6.03
N THR A 24 23.16 -7.38 5.46
CA THR A 24 24.54 -7.09 5.87
C THR A 24 25.07 -5.87 5.10
N ILE A 25 26.13 -5.24 5.61
CA ILE A 25 26.78 -4.12 4.91
C ILE A 25 27.32 -4.58 3.54
N ALA A 26 27.89 -5.79 3.44
CA ALA A 26 28.39 -6.33 2.17
C ALA A 26 27.25 -6.54 1.16
N GLN A 27 26.11 -7.09 1.59
CA GLN A 27 24.92 -7.22 0.73
C GLN A 27 24.43 -5.85 0.26
N ALA A 28 24.41 -4.84 1.14
CA ALA A 28 23.99 -3.48 0.80
C ALA A 28 24.91 -2.85 -0.26
N GLN A 29 26.22 -3.05 -0.15
CA GLN A 29 27.19 -2.57 -1.13
C GLN A 29 26.96 -3.20 -2.50
N ILE A 30 26.80 -4.53 -2.54
CA ILE A 30 26.50 -5.26 -3.79
C ILE A 30 25.19 -4.75 -4.40
N PHE A 31 24.14 -4.61 -3.59
CA PHE A 31 22.84 -4.11 -4.05
C PHE A 31 22.96 -2.71 -4.67
N LEU A 32 23.67 -1.78 -4.01
CA LEU A 32 23.87 -0.41 -4.50
C LEU A 32 24.70 -0.33 -5.78
N GLN A 33 25.53 -1.33 -6.07
CA GLN A 33 26.31 -1.41 -7.32
C GLN A 33 25.51 -1.99 -8.49
N LEU A 34 24.53 -2.86 -8.21
CA LEU A 34 23.78 -3.59 -9.23
C LEU A 34 22.49 -2.88 -9.67
N VAL A 35 22.02 -1.91 -8.89
CA VAL A 35 20.71 -1.30 -9.08
C VAL A 35 20.83 0.14 -9.57
N ASP A 36 20.54 0.35 -10.86
CA ASP A 36 20.48 1.70 -11.45
C ASP A 36 19.29 2.52 -10.92
N THR A 37 18.16 1.85 -10.64
CA THR A 37 16.96 2.47 -10.07
C THR A 37 16.29 1.55 -9.03
N CYS A 38 16.10 2.07 -7.82
CA CYS A 38 15.47 1.31 -6.73
C CYS A 38 14.06 1.85 -6.46
N TYR A 39 13.03 1.04 -6.71
CA TYR A 39 11.66 1.37 -6.32
C TYR A 39 11.39 0.87 -4.90
N ILE A 40 11.21 1.79 -3.96
CA ILE A 40 11.00 1.46 -2.55
C ILE A 40 9.53 1.65 -2.21
N CYS A 41 8.91 0.60 -1.66
CA CYS A 41 7.56 0.68 -1.12
C CYS A 41 7.51 1.61 0.11
N HIS A 42 6.50 2.47 0.19
CA HIS A 42 6.30 3.39 1.33
C HIS A 42 6.19 2.66 2.68
N GLU A 43 5.70 1.41 2.69
CA GLU A 43 5.63 0.54 3.86
C GLU A 43 6.99 0.33 4.56
N HIS A 44 8.10 0.55 3.87
CA HIS A 44 9.45 0.38 4.45
C HIS A 44 9.97 1.64 5.15
N PHE A 45 9.32 2.79 4.96
CA PHE A 45 9.80 4.07 5.48
C PHE A 45 9.69 4.14 6.99
N GLN A 46 8.51 3.85 7.54
CA GLN A 46 8.29 3.89 8.98
C GLN A 46 9.14 2.86 9.74
N PRO A 47 9.19 1.57 9.33
CA PRO A 47 10.06 0.60 9.98
C PRO A 47 11.54 1.02 9.94
N ALA A 48 12.02 1.57 8.82
CA ALA A 48 13.40 2.04 8.73
C ALA A 48 13.69 3.19 9.71
N CYS A 49 12.81 4.18 9.79
CA CYS A 49 12.92 5.27 10.77
C CYS A 49 12.92 4.74 12.21
N GLN A 50 12.04 3.79 12.53
CA GLN A 50 11.94 3.20 13.87
C GLN A 50 13.24 2.49 14.28
N GLU A 51 13.84 1.71 13.37
CA GLU A 51 15.10 1.02 13.67
C GLU A 51 16.26 1.99 13.86
N ILE A 52 16.30 3.09 13.08
CA ILE A 52 17.30 4.15 13.27
C ILE A 52 17.11 4.86 14.61
N CYS A 53 15.87 5.25 14.96
CA CYS A 53 15.55 5.84 16.27
C CYS A 53 15.95 4.92 17.42
N LYS A 54 15.59 3.64 17.33
CA LYS A 54 15.92 2.61 18.31
C LYS A 54 17.43 2.44 18.49
N PHE A 55 18.17 2.39 17.38
CA PHE A 55 19.63 2.30 17.43
C PHE A 55 20.23 3.51 18.14
N LEU A 56 19.79 4.71 17.77
CA LEU A 56 20.27 5.97 18.32
C LEU A 56 19.79 6.25 19.76
N GLY A 57 18.83 5.47 20.28
CA GLY A 57 18.24 5.71 21.61
C GLY A 57 17.43 7.00 21.67
N ILE A 58 16.79 7.39 20.57
CA ILE A 58 15.97 8.60 20.46
C ILE A 58 14.54 8.23 20.06
N GLU A 59 13.58 9.06 20.45
CA GLU A 59 12.17 8.83 20.12
C GLU A 59 11.83 9.26 18.68
N ASP A 60 12.59 10.22 18.13
CA ASP A 60 12.26 10.89 16.88
C ASP A 60 13.54 11.30 16.12
N LEU A 61 13.55 11.10 14.80
CA LEU A 61 14.71 11.42 13.94
C LEU A 61 15.07 12.91 13.93
N ARG A 62 14.14 13.81 14.31
CA ARG A 62 14.45 15.24 14.52
C ARG A 62 15.48 15.44 15.64
N PHE A 63 15.59 14.49 16.58
CA PHE A 63 16.56 14.50 17.66
C PHE A 63 17.86 13.74 17.31
N VAL A 64 18.10 13.39 16.05
CA VAL A 64 19.33 12.69 15.62
C VAL A 64 20.61 13.36 16.13
N SER A 65 20.63 14.69 16.23
CA SER A 65 21.79 15.47 16.67
C SER A 65 22.09 15.33 18.16
N THR A 66 21.16 14.81 18.97
CA THR A 66 21.33 14.66 20.42
C THR A 66 21.85 13.28 20.80
N SER A 67 21.96 12.35 19.85
CA SER A 67 22.39 10.98 20.13
C SER A 67 23.92 10.87 20.19
N GLU A 68 24.43 10.30 21.27
CA GLU A 68 25.85 9.95 21.43
C GLU A 68 26.29 8.83 20.45
N LYS A 69 25.33 8.03 19.95
CA LYS A 69 25.57 6.93 19.01
C LYS A 69 25.63 7.37 17.54
N LEU A 70 25.50 8.67 17.27
CA LEU A 70 25.54 9.19 15.91
C LEU A 70 26.85 8.86 15.20
N ALA A 71 27.99 8.93 15.89
CA ALA A 71 29.29 8.60 15.32
C ALA A 71 29.36 7.12 14.89
N GLU A 72 28.80 6.22 15.69
CA GLU A 72 28.72 4.79 15.37
C GLU A 72 27.83 4.56 14.14
N LEU A 73 26.67 5.21 14.08
CA LEU A 73 25.78 5.13 12.92
C LEU A 73 26.46 5.65 11.64
N MET A 74 27.18 6.77 11.75
CA MET A 74 27.93 7.35 10.63
C MET A 74 29.04 6.43 10.14
N SER A 75 29.64 5.62 11.01
CA SER A 75 30.64 4.61 10.59
C SER A 75 30.04 3.57 9.64
N ILE A 76 28.77 3.19 9.83
CA ILE A 76 28.04 2.30 8.93
C ILE A 76 27.73 3.02 7.62
N ILE A 77 27.22 4.25 7.70
CA ILE A 77 26.86 5.06 6.53
C ILE A 77 28.08 5.30 5.63
N ASN A 78 29.22 5.63 6.20
CA ASN A 78 30.44 5.94 5.44
C ASN A 78 31.00 4.72 4.69
N ARG A 79 30.66 3.49 5.11
CA ARG A 79 31.00 2.27 4.36
C ARG A 79 30.16 2.09 3.09
N LEU A 80 28.97 2.70 3.05
CA LEU A 80 28.03 2.65 1.91
C LEU A 80 28.14 3.90 1.05
N PHE A 81 28.28 5.05 1.69
CA PHE A 81 28.30 6.38 1.09
C PHE A 81 29.45 7.21 1.69
N PRO A 82 30.71 6.98 1.26
CA PRO A 82 31.89 7.59 1.88
C PRO A 82 31.90 9.12 1.88
N ASN A 83 31.14 9.74 0.97
CA ASN A 83 31.08 11.19 0.80
C ASN A 83 29.99 11.87 1.65
N TYR A 84 29.31 11.13 2.54
CA TYR A 84 28.22 11.67 3.35
C TYR A 84 28.76 12.17 4.69
N SER A 85 28.66 13.48 4.91
CA SER A 85 28.98 14.08 6.20
C SER A 85 27.81 13.95 7.18
N ASP A 86 28.09 14.07 8.49
CA ASP A 86 27.09 14.16 9.54
C ASP A 86 26.03 15.23 9.21
N ALA A 87 26.47 16.40 8.74
CA ALA A 87 25.58 17.49 8.37
C ALA A 87 24.66 17.11 7.20
N LYS A 88 25.17 16.37 6.21
CA LYS A 88 24.36 15.86 5.10
C LYS A 88 23.37 14.81 5.60
N PHE A 89 23.82 13.84 6.39
CA PHE A 89 22.94 12.81 6.95
C PHE A 89 21.81 13.42 7.80
N LYS A 90 22.12 14.37 8.67
CA LYS A 90 21.13 15.11 9.48
C LYS A 90 20.07 15.77 8.61
N LYS A 91 20.48 16.47 7.54
CA LYS A 91 19.53 17.07 6.58
C LYS A 91 18.66 16.03 5.91
N ILE A 92 19.24 14.88 5.54
CA ILE A 92 18.51 13.77 4.92
C ILE A 92 17.46 13.21 5.87
N VAL A 93 17.81 12.85 7.11
CA VAL A 93 16.84 12.25 8.03
C VAL A 93 15.77 13.25 8.45
N VAL A 94 16.10 14.53 8.62
CA VAL A 94 15.11 15.58 8.91
C VAL A 94 14.20 15.83 7.71
N SER A 95 14.73 15.82 6.48
CA SER A 95 13.94 15.93 5.25
C SER A 95 13.05 14.70 5.04
N PHE A 96 13.60 13.50 5.26
CA PHE A 96 12.89 12.22 5.14
C PHE A 96 11.77 12.13 6.19
N TYR A 97 12.04 12.57 7.42
CA TYR A 97 11.07 12.60 8.51
C TYR A 97 10.09 13.77 8.41
N GLY A 98 10.51 14.93 7.89
CA GLY A 98 9.64 16.07 7.58
C GLY A 98 8.75 15.81 6.37
N LYS A 99 9.20 14.92 5.47
CA LYS A 99 8.39 14.17 4.51
C LYS A 99 7.74 12.92 5.14
N LYS A 100 7.53 12.90 6.47
CA LYS A 100 6.32 12.26 7.00
C LYS A 100 5.22 12.75 6.08
N PRO A 101 4.47 11.88 5.40
CA PRO A 101 3.26 12.35 4.76
C PRO A 101 2.52 13.11 5.85
N GLN A 102 2.21 14.39 5.64
CA GLN A 102 1.29 15.15 6.50
C GLN A 102 -0.13 14.52 6.51
N ASN A 103 -0.27 13.33 5.96
CA ASN A 103 -1.40 12.45 6.05
C ASN A 103 -1.05 11.31 7.02
N GLU A 104 -1.33 11.50 8.31
CA GLU A 104 -1.65 10.38 9.22
C GLU A 104 -2.79 9.49 8.66
N HIS A 105 -3.48 9.94 7.60
CA HIS A 105 -4.47 9.18 6.83
C HIS A 105 -3.95 7.97 6.02
N HIS A 106 -2.65 7.62 6.04
CA HIS A 106 -2.17 6.44 5.30
C HIS A 106 -2.56 5.10 5.92
N TRP A 107 -3.06 5.10 7.15
CA TRP A 107 -3.59 3.91 7.83
C TRP A 107 -5.10 3.98 8.03
N GLN A 108 -5.79 4.75 7.20
CA GLN A 108 -7.24 4.90 7.27
C GLN A 108 -7.87 4.26 6.02
N CYS A 109 -8.85 3.39 6.25
CA CYS A 109 -9.60 2.82 5.15
C CYS A 109 -10.39 3.92 4.43
N THR A 110 -10.29 3.98 3.10
CA THR A 110 -11.02 4.93 2.25
C THR A 110 -12.53 4.73 2.31
N LEU A 111 -13.01 3.52 2.60
CA LEU A 111 -14.43 3.20 2.61
C LEU A 111 -15.04 3.48 4.00
N CYS A 112 -14.55 2.83 5.06
CA CYS A 112 -15.12 2.99 6.39
C CYS A 112 -14.50 4.12 7.23
N SER A 113 -13.43 4.77 6.75
CA SER A 113 -12.68 5.79 7.51
C SER A 113 -12.09 5.28 8.84
N GLU A 114 -12.03 3.97 9.06
CA GLU A 114 -11.42 3.40 10.27
C GLU A 114 -9.92 3.19 10.12
N HIS A 115 -9.20 3.33 11.24
CA HIS A 115 -7.80 2.95 11.33
C HIS A 115 -7.68 1.45 11.58
N LYS A 116 -7.00 0.72 10.69
CA LYS A 116 -6.82 -0.74 10.80
C LYS A 116 -5.37 -1.12 10.53
N SER A 117 -4.90 -2.17 11.19
CA SER A 117 -3.58 -2.76 10.95
C SER A 117 -3.51 -3.52 9.62
N GLU A 118 -4.63 -3.99 9.11
CA GLU A 118 -4.73 -4.77 7.87
C GLU A 118 -5.38 -3.96 6.75
N LEU A 119 -4.55 -3.17 6.05
CA LEU A 119 -4.95 -2.32 4.93
C LEU A 119 -4.20 -2.70 3.67
N LYS A 120 -4.84 -2.49 2.51
CA LYS A 120 -4.23 -2.70 1.20
C LYS A 120 -4.62 -1.62 0.22
N LYS A 121 -3.64 -1.13 -0.52
CA LYS A 121 -3.90 -0.24 -1.64
C LYS A 121 -4.35 -1.05 -2.85
N VAL A 122 -5.46 -0.66 -3.46
CA VAL A 122 -6.06 -1.33 -4.63
C VAL A 122 -6.27 -0.33 -5.78
N PHE A 123 -6.16 -0.84 -7.01
CA PHE A 123 -6.21 -0.08 -8.26
C PHE A 123 -6.90 -0.92 -9.35
N GLY A 124 -7.27 -0.29 -10.47
CA GLY A 124 -7.76 -0.99 -11.66
C GLY A 124 -8.94 -1.93 -11.38
N GLY A 125 -8.85 -3.16 -11.90
CA GLY A 125 -9.88 -4.19 -11.75
C GLY A 125 -10.19 -4.55 -10.28
N ASP A 126 -9.17 -4.67 -9.42
CA ASP A 126 -9.37 -4.97 -7.98
C ASP A 126 -10.19 -3.87 -7.31
N ARG A 127 -9.90 -2.61 -7.65
CA ARG A 127 -10.67 -1.47 -7.15
C ARG A 127 -12.12 -1.51 -7.65
N LEU A 128 -12.36 -1.93 -8.90
CA LEU A 128 -13.72 -2.07 -9.42
C LEU A 128 -14.49 -3.17 -8.67
N VAL A 129 -13.87 -4.32 -8.41
CA VAL A 129 -14.48 -5.42 -7.66
C VAL A 129 -14.89 -4.97 -6.25
N ILE A 130 -13.98 -4.28 -5.54
CA ILE A 130 -14.27 -3.73 -4.21
C ILE A 130 -15.47 -2.76 -4.25
N ILE A 131 -15.45 -1.81 -5.18
CA ILE A 131 -16.49 -0.79 -5.30
C ILE A 131 -17.85 -1.42 -5.61
N VAL A 132 -17.92 -2.27 -6.62
CA VAL A 132 -19.17 -2.90 -7.07
C VAL A 132 -19.71 -3.83 -5.99
N GLY A 133 -18.88 -4.68 -5.41
CA GLY A 133 -19.32 -5.64 -4.41
C GLY A 133 -19.89 -4.99 -3.15
N ASN A 134 -19.26 -3.92 -2.65
CA ASN A 134 -19.78 -3.21 -1.48
C ASN A 134 -21.07 -2.41 -1.78
N VAL A 135 -21.30 -2.01 -3.04
CA VAL A 135 -22.58 -1.42 -3.46
C VAL A 135 -23.68 -2.48 -3.57
N LEU A 136 -23.36 -3.63 -4.16
CA LEU A 136 -24.28 -4.76 -4.27
C LEU A 136 -24.69 -5.34 -2.92
N LEU A 137 -23.77 -5.35 -1.95
CA LEU A 137 -24.06 -5.73 -0.57
C LEU A 137 -24.93 -4.69 0.17
N GLY A 138 -25.13 -3.51 -0.41
CA GLY A 138 -25.94 -2.44 0.17
C GLY A 138 -25.24 -1.62 1.26
N ILE A 139 -23.93 -1.81 1.49
CA ILE A 139 -23.16 -1.01 2.46
C ILE A 139 -23.06 0.45 1.99
N TYR A 140 -22.90 0.66 0.68
CA TYR A 140 -22.84 1.98 0.07
C TYR A 140 -23.79 2.09 -1.11
N SER A 141 -24.38 3.28 -1.29
CA SER A 141 -25.02 3.65 -2.54
C SER A 141 -23.98 4.01 -3.63
N ILE A 142 -24.41 3.97 -4.90
CA ILE A 142 -23.61 4.47 -6.03
C ILE A 142 -23.16 5.92 -5.80
N HIS A 143 -24.03 6.77 -5.27
CA HIS A 143 -23.71 8.17 -4.99
C HIS A 143 -22.59 8.31 -3.94
N GLN A 144 -22.72 7.61 -2.80
CA GLN A 144 -21.69 7.63 -1.76
C GLN A 144 -20.34 7.15 -2.31
N MET A 145 -20.36 6.06 -3.10
CA MET A 145 -19.14 5.51 -3.66
C MET A 145 -18.46 6.48 -4.64
N ASN A 146 -19.24 7.15 -5.50
CA ASN A 146 -18.74 8.21 -6.38
C ASN A 146 -18.04 9.32 -5.57
N SER A 147 -18.67 9.83 -4.51
CA SER A 147 -18.08 10.87 -3.67
C SER A 147 -16.77 10.42 -2.99
N LEU A 148 -16.68 9.14 -2.58
CA LEU A 148 -15.53 8.61 -1.84
C LEU A 148 -14.27 8.39 -2.71
N VAL A 149 -14.45 8.00 -3.98
CA VAL A 149 -13.36 7.43 -4.78
C VAL A 149 -13.11 8.09 -6.14
N LYS A 150 -13.99 8.99 -6.62
CA LYS A 150 -13.94 9.55 -7.99
C LYS A 150 -12.62 10.20 -8.38
N GLU A 151 -11.99 10.94 -7.48
CA GLU A 151 -10.73 11.65 -7.76
C GLU A 151 -9.49 10.81 -7.47
N LYS A 152 -9.67 9.54 -7.06
CA LYS A 152 -8.58 8.67 -6.59
C LYS A 152 -8.29 7.56 -7.58
N MET A 153 -7.09 7.59 -8.17
CA MET A 153 -6.57 6.50 -9.03
C MET A 153 -6.50 5.14 -8.32
N GLY A 154 -6.28 5.16 -7.00
CA GLY A 154 -6.32 3.98 -6.15
C GLY A 154 -6.83 4.33 -4.75
N ILE A 155 -7.33 3.32 -4.05
CA ILE A 155 -7.90 3.48 -2.70
C ILE A 155 -7.20 2.54 -1.71
N ILE A 156 -7.15 2.94 -0.44
CA ILE A 156 -6.61 2.11 0.64
C ILE A 156 -7.80 1.47 1.36
N VAL A 157 -7.86 0.15 1.44
CA VAL A 157 -9.06 -0.59 1.86
C VAL A 157 -8.68 -1.62 2.92
N CYS A 158 -9.49 -1.75 3.97
CA CYS A 158 -9.28 -2.77 5.00
C CYS A 158 -9.72 -4.15 4.52
N TYR A 159 -9.17 -5.20 5.11
CA TYR A 159 -9.40 -6.57 4.65
C TYR A 159 -10.87 -7.00 4.72
N PHE A 160 -11.66 -6.47 5.68
CA PHE A 160 -13.10 -6.71 5.76
C PHE A 160 -13.84 -6.39 4.46
N HIS A 161 -13.50 -5.27 3.81
CA HIS A 161 -14.17 -4.87 2.57
C HIS A 161 -13.81 -5.73 1.36
N PHE A 162 -12.78 -6.57 1.44
CA PHE A 162 -12.50 -7.59 0.42
C PHE A 162 -13.53 -8.71 0.52
N SER A 163 -13.75 -9.21 1.74
CA SER A 163 -14.74 -10.26 2.00
C SER A 163 -16.16 -9.75 1.74
N ASP A 164 -16.49 -8.54 2.18
CA ASP A 164 -17.78 -7.90 1.90
C ASP A 164 -18.03 -7.74 0.40
N ALA A 165 -17.02 -7.30 -0.36
CA ALA A 165 -17.15 -7.15 -1.80
C ALA A 165 -17.49 -8.48 -2.48
N LEU A 166 -16.74 -9.53 -2.14
CA LEU A 166 -16.97 -10.84 -2.73
C LEU A 166 -18.33 -11.40 -2.32
N LYS A 167 -18.69 -11.27 -1.03
CA LYS A 167 -20.00 -11.66 -0.51
C LYS A 167 -21.13 -10.96 -1.28
N GLY A 168 -21.08 -9.64 -1.44
CA GLY A 168 -22.10 -8.88 -2.16
C GLY A 168 -22.30 -9.35 -3.60
N ILE A 169 -21.21 -9.68 -4.29
CA ILE A 169 -21.26 -10.21 -5.66
C ILE A 169 -21.89 -11.61 -5.67
N LEU A 170 -21.41 -12.53 -4.83
CA LEU A 170 -21.88 -13.92 -4.79
C LEU A 170 -23.34 -14.01 -4.36
N GLU A 171 -23.77 -13.24 -3.36
CA GLU A 171 -25.16 -13.16 -2.92
C GLU A 171 -26.07 -12.60 -4.01
N THR A 172 -25.64 -11.54 -4.71
CA THR A 172 -26.38 -10.96 -5.85
C THR A 172 -26.60 -11.99 -6.96
N LEU A 173 -25.57 -12.79 -7.25
CA LEU A 173 -25.63 -13.84 -8.26
C LEU A 173 -26.37 -15.09 -7.75
N GLY A 174 -26.47 -15.29 -6.44
CA GLY A 174 -27.03 -16.48 -5.81
C GLY A 174 -26.16 -17.72 -6.02
N VAL A 175 -24.86 -17.54 -5.93
CA VAL A 175 -23.87 -18.62 -6.04
C VAL A 175 -23.00 -18.61 -4.79
N ASP A 176 -22.41 -19.75 -4.46
CA ASP A 176 -21.59 -19.96 -3.27
C ASP A 176 -20.09 -19.74 -3.53
N SER A 177 -19.67 -19.73 -4.80
CA SER A 177 -18.27 -19.57 -5.17
C SER A 177 -18.08 -18.86 -6.51
N VAL A 178 -16.87 -18.34 -6.73
CA VAL A 178 -16.51 -17.62 -7.96
C VAL A 178 -16.55 -18.53 -9.18
N GLU A 179 -16.18 -19.80 -9.02
CA GLU A 179 -16.23 -20.82 -10.09
C GLU A 179 -17.67 -21.07 -10.57
N ASN A 180 -18.66 -20.75 -9.75
CA ASN A 180 -20.07 -20.96 -10.04
C ASN A 180 -20.77 -19.73 -10.65
N ILE A 181 -20.09 -18.60 -10.84
CA ILE A 181 -20.67 -17.35 -11.39
C ILE A 181 -21.46 -17.59 -12.69
N TRP A 182 -20.91 -18.38 -13.62
CA TRP A 182 -21.54 -18.67 -14.91
C TRP A 182 -22.81 -19.53 -14.81
N LYS A 183 -23.10 -20.10 -13.63
CA LYS A 183 -24.33 -20.83 -13.34
C LYS A 183 -25.45 -19.91 -12.84
N SER A 184 -25.16 -18.65 -12.55
CA SER A 184 -26.15 -17.67 -12.12
C SER A 184 -27.19 -17.41 -13.22
N PRO A 185 -28.47 -17.20 -12.87
CA PRO A 185 -29.45 -16.69 -13.82
C PRO A 185 -28.97 -15.41 -14.51
N MET A 186 -29.20 -15.32 -15.83
CA MET A 186 -28.78 -14.17 -16.65
C MET A 186 -29.37 -12.85 -16.16
N SER A 187 -30.56 -12.86 -15.57
CA SER A 187 -31.18 -11.66 -14.97
C SER A 187 -30.35 -11.07 -13.83
N ARG A 188 -29.73 -11.93 -13.00
CA ARG A 188 -28.86 -11.51 -11.89
C ARG A 188 -27.50 -11.04 -12.38
N ILE A 189 -26.93 -11.73 -13.37
CA ILE A 189 -25.71 -11.28 -14.05
C ILE A 189 -25.92 -9.90 -14.65
N ARG A 190 -27.05 -9.68 -15.34
CA ARG A 190 -27.41 -8.37 -15.91
C ARG A 190 -27.51 -7.30 -14.83
N TYR A 191 -28.20 -7.56 -13.73
CA TYR A 191 -28.32 -6.60 -12.61
C TYR A 191 -26.96 -6.22 -12.02
N MET A 192 -26.08 -7.20 -11.80
CA MET A 192 -24.69 -6.94 -11.38
C MET A 192 -23.96 -6.07 -12.41
N MET A 193 -24.06 -6.41 -13.70
CA MET A 193 -23.39 -5.67 -14.78
C MET A 193 -23.92 -4.24 -14.95
N GLU A 194 -25.21 -3.98 -14.71
CA GLU A 194 -25.77 -2.62 -14.65
C GLU A 194 -25.08 -1.78 -13.57
N THR A 195 -24.82 -2.38 -12.40
CA THR A 195 -24.06 -1.74 -11.32
C THR A 195 -22.60 -1.51 -11.73
N VAL A 196 -21.97 -2.46 -12.40
CA VAL A 196 -20.61 -2.32 -12.95
C VAL A 196 -20.53 -1.16 -13.94
N THR A 197 -21.46 -1.08 -14.90
CA THR A 197 -21.50 0.00 -15.90
C THR A 197 -21.67 1.36 -15.25
N ALA A 198 -22.50 1.47 -14.21
CA ALA A 198 -22.67 2.73 -13.48
C ALA A 198 -21.37 3.20 -12.78
N LEU A 199 -20.49 2.27 -12.39
CA LEU A 199 -19.29 2.53 -11.59
C LEU A 199 -17.96 2.37 -12.36
N SER A 200 -17.97 1.86 -13.59
CA SER A 200 -16.75 1.53 -14.35
C SER A 200 -15.88 2.75 -14.64
N HIS A 201 -16.52 3.92 -14.82
CA HIS A 201 -15.83 5.19 -14.99
C HIS A 201 -14.90 5.53 -13.82
N LEU A 202 -15.12 4.93 -12.64
CA LEU A 202 -14.25 5.12 -11.49
C LEU A 202 -12.92 4.38 -11.67
N SER A 203 -12.86 3.22 -12.33
CA SER A 203 -11.73 2.27 -12.20
C SER A 203 -10.75 2.22 -13.38
N GLN A 204 -10.95 2.99 -14.44
CA GLN A 204 -10.21 2.90 -15.72
C GLN A 204 -10.20 1.50 -16.37
N ALA A 205 -10.85 0.51 -15.77
CA ALA A 205 -10.88 -0.86 -16.24
C ALA A 205 -12.12 -1.10 -17.11
N SER A 206 -12.00 -1.97 -18.11
CA SER A 206 -13.14 -2.32 -18.95
C SER A 206 -14.20 -3.06 -18.13
N HIS A 207 -15.46 -2.60 -18.20
CA HIS A 207 -16.56 -3.32 -17.57
C HIS A 207 -16.78 -4.70 -18.20
N SER A 208 -16.41 -4.92 -19.47
CA SER A 208 -16.52 -6.22 -20.15
C SER A 208 -15.72 -7.32 -19.47
N ASP A 209 -14.65 -6.97 -18.77
CA ASP A 209 -13.69 -7.90 -18.20
C ASP A 209 -13.96 -8.16 -16.71
N PHE A 210 -15.12 -7.71 -16.20
CA PHE A 210 -15.40 -7.70 -14.77
C PHE A 210 -15.38 -9.10 -14.15
N ILE A 211 -15.90 -10.12 -14.84
CA ILE A 211 -15.84 -11.51 -14.35
C ILE A 211 -14.38 -11.97 -14.21
N THR A 212 -13.53 -11.68 -15.19
CA THR A 212 -12.10 -11.97 -15.12
C THR A 212 -11.42 -11.21 -13.97
N PHE A 213 -11.88 -10.00 -13.64
CA PHE A 213 -11.40 -9.30 -12.45
C PHE A 213 -11.81 -10.00 -11.16
N ILE A 214 -13.04 -10.52 -11.05
CA ILE A 214 -13.47 -11.28 -9.88
C ILE A 214 -12.62 -12.54 -9.69
N GLU A 215 -12.38 -13.30 -10.76
CA GLU A 215 -11.55 -14.51 -10.75
C GLU A 215 -10.12 -14.21 -10.29
N LYS A 216 -9.49 -13.20 -10.88
CA LYS A 216 -8.14 -12.74 -10.50
C LYS A 216 -8.10 -12.23 -9.07
N PHE A 217 -9.12 -11.48 -8.65
CA PHE A 217 -9.24 -10.95 -7.30
C PHE A 217 -9.31 -12.08 -6.27
N ASN A 218 -10.17 -13.08 -6.51
CA ASN A 218 -10.32 -14.25 -5.63
C ASN A 218 -9.01 -15.03 -5.48
N SER A 219 -8.33 -15.31 -6.59
CA SER A 219 -7.04 -16.01 -6.60
C SER A 219 -5.95 -15.20 -5.88
N LYS A 220 -5.84 -13.89 -6.18
CA LYS A 220 -4.82 -12.99 -5.65
C LYS A 220 -4.96 -12.73 -4.15
N TYR A 221 -6.19 -12.73 -3.63
CA TYR A 221 -6.50 -12.36 -2.26
C TYR A 221 -7.04 -13.53 -1.43
N SER A 222 -6.84 -14.78 -1.87
CA SER A 222 -7.28 -15.98 -1.15
C SER A 222 -6.87 -15.99 0.33
N ASN A 223 -5.65 -15.58 0.67
CA ASN A 223 -5.14 -15.49 2.05
C ASN A 223 -5.85 -14.42 2.91
N ILE A 224 -6.49 -13.43 2.28
CA ILE A 224 -7.28 -12.39 2.95
C ILE A 224 -8.71 -12.88 3.13
N LEU A 225 -9.26 -13.54 2.11
CA LEU A 225 -10.63 -14.02 2.07
C LEU A 225 -10.88 -15.27 2.93
N SER A 226 -9.82 -16.00 3.30
CA SER A 226 -9.88 -17.20 4.14
C SER A 226 -9.77 -16.93 5.65
N LYS A 227 -9.58 -15.67 6.06
CA LYS A 227 -9.56 -15.23 7.46
C LYS A 227 -10.95 -14.80 7.91
#